data_AF-A0AAD6GWX6-F1
#
_entry.id   AF-A0AAD6GWX6-F1
#
_cell.length_a   1.000
_cell.length_b   1.000
_cell.length_c   1.000
_cell.angle_alpha   90.00
_cell.angle_beta   90.00
_cell.angle_gamma   90.00
#
_symmetry.space_group_name_H-M   'P 1'
#
loop_
_entity.id
_entity.type
_entity.pdbx_description
1 polymer ?
#
loop_
_entity_poly.entity_id
_entity_poly.type
_entity_poly.pdbx_seq_one_letter_code
_entity_poly.pdbx_strand_id
1 'polypeptide(L)'
;MSYADAAAKGPKQTAEDLTYSQARAPNVGGVYKDESESTASLIDVDSPHVQAVDPEFLEQDVKTTTQAERLERESQEKERERVREQEAKKAKSRKAKSSGLAANSGNPVYIGNAVLLTLVGAGLGFGAYRKHLDGKLSWELVGLASGAVGAFGAVDYFVSKWFLQNKYPPK
;
A
#
# COMPACT_ATOMS: atom_id res chain seq x y z
N MET A 1 14.89 20.23 17.24
CA MET A 1 14.21 20.91 18.37
C MET A 1 13.64 19.82 19.27
N SER A 2 14.08 19.73 20.53
CA SER A 2 13.61 18.71 21.48
C SER A 2 12.43 19.23 22.28
N TYR A 3 11.48 18.35 22.62
CA TYR A 3 10.34 18.67 23.51
C TYR A 3 10.80 19.20 24.87
N ALA A 4 11.94 18.71 25.36
CA ALA A 4 12.52 19.13 26.63
C ALA A 4 12.91 20.62 26.64
N ASP A 5 13.44 21.13 25.53
CA ASP A 5 13.86 22.54 25.41
C ASP A 5 12.68 23.51 25.35
N ALA A 6 11.51 23.05 24.89
CA ALA A 6 10.29 23.85 24.86
C ALA A 6 9.64 23.95 26.25
N ALA A 7 9.62 22.84 27.00
CA ALA A 7 9.06 22.80 28.35
C ALA A 7 9.88 23.63 29.36
N ALA A 8 11.21 23.67 29.21
CA ALA A 8 12.09 24.43 30.10
C ALA A 8 11.96 25.96 29.95
N LYS A 9 11.26 26.46 28.91
CA LYS A 9 11.04 27.89 28.65
C LYS A 9 9.73 28.43 29.22
N GLY A 10 8.97 27.62 29.96
CA GLY A 10 7.75 28.07 30.64
C GLY A 10 8.00 29.17 31.68
N PRO A 11 6.98 29.97 32.02
CA PRO A 11 7.09 30.99 33.06
C PRO A 11 7.50 30.35 34.39
N LYS A 12 8.48 30.95 35.07
CA LYS A 12 8.88 30.53 36.42
C LYS A 12 7.74 30.87 37.39
N GLN A 13 7.43 29.97 38.33
CA GLN A 13 6.42 30.23 39.37
C GLN A 13 6.75 31.52 40.13
N THR A 14 5.73 32.35 40.36
CA THR A 14 5.84 33.61 41.09
C THR A 14 5.89 33.36 42.60
N ALA A 15 6.45 34.30 43.36
CA ALA A 15 6.65 34.15 44.81
C ALA A 15 5.32 34.02 45.59
N GLU A 16 4.24 34.59 45.07
CA GLU A 16 2.88 34.42 45.59
C GLU A 16 2.40 32.96 45.51
N ASP A 17 2.75 32.22 44.46
CA ASP A 17 2.37 30.82 44.26
C ASP A 17 3.08 29.89 45.27
N LEU A 18 4.29 30.27 45.71
CA LEU A 18 5.00 29.60 46.79
C LEU A 18 4.30 29.79 48.14
N THR A 19 3.70 30.95 48.39
CA THR A 19 3.00 31.23 49.66
C THR A 19 1.70 30.45 49.83
N TYR A 20 0.96 30.20 48.73
CA TYR A 20 -0.24 29.34 48.77
C TYR A 20 0.09 27.85 48.89
N SER A 21 1.25 27.41 48.37
CA SER A 21 1.73 26.03 48.51
C SER A 21 2.12 25.66 49.96
N GLN A 22 2.30 26.66 50.83
CA GLN A 22 2.63 26.50 52.25
C GLN A 22 1.39 26.47 53.17
N ALA A 23 0.17 26.47 52.61
CA ALA A 23 -1.03 26.15 53.37
C ALA A 23 -1.17 24.63 53.44
N ARG A 24 -0.63 24.02 54.50
CA ARG A 24 -0.80 22.58 54.77
C ARG A 24 -2.29 22.25 54.76
N ALA A 25 -2.70 21.28 53.94
CA ALA A 25 -4.10 20.85 53.85
C ALA A 25 -4.64 20.52 55.26
N PRO A 26 -5.89 20.93 55.59
CA PRO A 26 -6.48 20.62 56.88
C PRO A 26 -6.52 19.10 57.08
N ASN A 27 -6.24 18.65 58.31
CA ASN A 27 -6.21 17.22 58.62
C ASN A 27 -7.61 16.62 58.40
N VAL A 28 -7.72 15.67 57.48
CA VAL A 28 -8.96 14.92 57.25
C VAL A 28 -9.16 13.98 58.44
N GLY A 29 -10.28 14.10 59.15
CA GLY A 29 -10.60 13.23 60.29
C GLY A 29 -10.54 11.74 59.89
N GLY A 30 -10.03 10.90 60.79
CA GLY A 30 -9.78 9.48 60.50
C GLY A 30 -11.05 8.71 60.06
N VAL A 31 -10.85 7.75 59.15
CA VAL A 31 -11.91 6.88 58.61
C VAL A 31 -12.30 5.83 59.65
N TYR A 32 -13.59 5.73 59.99
CA TYR A 32 -14.12 4.61 60.78
C TYR A 32 -13.98 3.32 59.96
N LYS A 33 -13.22 2.35 60.48
CA LYS A 33 -13.13 1.00 59.90
C LYS A 33 -14.17 0.12 60.58
N ASP A 34 -15.33 -0.04 59.94
CA ASP A 34 -16.24 -1.14 60.25
C ASP A 34 -16.01 -2.24 59.20
N GLU A 35 -15.31 -3.31 59.55
CA GLU A 35 -14.92 -4.39 58.63
C GLU A 35 -16.06 -5.41 58.40
N SER A 36 -17.32 -5.00 58.64
CA SER A 36 -18.51 -5.86 58.56
C SER A 36 -19.20 -5.85 57.19
N GLU A 37 -18.78 -5.01 56.24
CA GLU A 37 -19.35 -4.96 54.88
C GLU A 37 -18.46 -5.76 53.91
N SER A 38 -18.69 -7.07 53.86
CA SER A 38 -17.99 -8.01 52.98
C SER A 38 -18.26 -7.66 51.50
N THR A 39 -17.24 -7.20 50.78
CA THR A 39 -17.31 -6.81 49.35
C THR A 39 -17.32 -7.99 48.38
N ALA A 40 -17.37 -9.22 48.91
CA ALA A 40 -17.27 -10.46 48.14
C ALA A 40 -18.51 -10.76 47.26
N SER A 41 -19.65 -10.09 47.50
CA SER A 41 -20.89 -10.29 46.73
C SER A 41 -21.15 -9.21 45.67
N LEU A 42 -20.23 -8.26 45.48
CA LEU A 42 -20.39 -7.15 44.52
C LEU A 42 -19.78 -7.44 43.13
N ILE A 43 -19.62 -8.72 42.79
CA ILE A 43 -19.20 -9.14 41.45
C ILE A 43 -20.46 -9.70 40.79
N ASP A 44 -20.98 -8.95 39.82
CA ASP A 44 -22.03 -9.41 38.92
C ASP A 44 -21.41 -10.45 37.97
N VAL A 45 -21.55 -11.74 38.32
CA VAL A 45 -20.94 -12.89 37.62
C VAL A 45 -21.79 -13.37 36.42
N ASP A 46 -22.72 -12.55 35.92
CA ASP A 46 -23.50 -12.89 34.72
C ASP A 46 -23.08 -12.12 33.47
N SER A 47 -21.87 -11.54 33.45
CA SER A 47 -21.28 -11.09 32.18
C SER A 47 -20.75 -12.29 31.39
N PRO A 48 -21.23 -12.54 30.16
CA PRO A 48 -20.74 -13.65 29.35
C PRO A 48 -19.23 -13.52 29.14
N HIS A 49 -18.51 -14.58 29.49
CA HIS A 49 -17.06 -14.66 29.43
C HIS A 49 -16.58 -14.56 27.98
N VAL A 50 -16.14 -13.36 27.56
CA VAL A 50 -15.63 -13.09 26.20
C VAL A 50 -14.23 -13.69 26.05
N GLN A 51 -14.12 -15.02 25.97
CA GLN A 51 -12.84 -15.71 25.75
C GLN A 51 -12.56 -16.05 24.29
N ALA A 52 -13.56 -16.02 23.41
CA ALA A 52 -13.39 -16.30 22.00
C ALA A 52 -14.23 -15.32 21.17
N VAL A 53 -13.59 -14.71 20.18
CA VAL A 53 -14.27 -13.95 19.14
C VAL A 53 -14.85 -14.95 18.14
N ASP A 54 -16.10 -14.74 17.70
CA ASP A 54 -16.74 -15.61 16.70
C ASP A 54 -15.90 -15.64 15.41
N PRO A 55 -15.78 -16.80 14.74
CA PRO A 55 -15.02 -16.92 13.49
C PRO A 55 -15.60 -16.06 12.36
N GLU A 56 -16.90 -15.75 12.44
CA GLU A 56 -17.63 -14.91 11.48
C GLU A 56 -17.52 -13.41 11.79
N PHE A 57 -16.78 -13.01 12.83
CA PHE A 57 -16.65 -11.60 13.24
C PHE A 57 -16.15 -10.68 12.12
N LEU A 58 -15.32 -11.19 11.21
CA LEU A 58 -14.81 -10.43 10.06
C LEU A 58 -15.86 -10.20 8.96
N GLU A 59 -16.93 -10.98 8.94
CA GLU A 59 -17.99 -10.93 7.92
C GLU A 59 -19.23 -10.13 8.40
N GLN A 60 -19.22 -9.64 9.65
CA GLN A 60 -20.35 -8.91 10.20
C GLN A 60 -20.52 -7.53 9.56
N ASP A 61 -21.79 -7.17 9.30
CA ASP A 61 -22.15 -5.86 8.78
C ASP A 61 -21.75 -4.73 9.74
N VAL A 62 -21.21 -3.65 9.15
CA VAL A 62 -20.77 -2.47 9.90
C VAL A 62 -21.98 -1.68 10.39
N LYS A 63 -22.29 -1.81 11.68
CA LYS A 63 -23.50 -1.20 12.29
C LYS A 63 -23.38 0.30 12.57
N THR A 64 -22.17 0.87 12.57
CA THR A 64 -21.94 2.29 12.93
C THR A 64 -21.24 3.08 11.83
N THR A 65 -21.62 4.35 11.71
CA THR A 65 -21.03 5.29 10.73
C THR A 65 -19.53 5.50 10.96
N THR A 66 -19.09 5.51 12.22
CA THR A 66 -17.68 5.67 12.60
C THR A 66 -16.80 4.48 12.22
N GLN A 67 -17.36 3.27 12.16
CA GLN A 67 -16.65 2.08 11.69
C GLN A 67 -16.57 2.06 10.16
N ALA A 68 -17.64 2.51 9.48
CA ALA A 68 -17.65 2.61 8.02
C ALA A 68 -16.56 3.60 7.53
N GLU A 69 -16.43 4.74 8.20
CA GLU A 69 -15.39 5.73 7.88
C GLU A 69 -13.96 5.17 8.04
N ARG A 70 -13.72 4.32 9.06
CA ARG A 70 -12.42 3.65 9.23
C ARG A 70 -12.13 2.70 8.08
N LEU A 71 -13.10 1.88 7.69
CA LEU A 71 -12.94 0.92 6.61
C LEU A 71 -12.68 1.61 5.26
N GLU A 72 -13.33 2.74 5.01
CA GLU A 72 -13.08 3.56 3.83
C GLU A 72 -11.66 4.13 3.83
N ARG A 73 -11.18 4.62 4.97
CA ARG A 73 -9.81 5.14 5.09
C ARG A 73 -8.77 4.03 4.85
N GLU A 74 -8.97 2.85 5.43
CA GLU A 74 -8.09 1.71 5.22
C GLU A 74 -8.10 1.21 3.77
N SER A 75 -9.25 1.24 3.09
CA SER A 75 -9.34 0.84 1.68
C SER A 75 -8.62 1.85 0.78
N GLN A 76 -8.79 3.15 1.04
CA GLN A 76 -8.05 4.21 0.35
C GLN A 76 -6.54 4.11 0.58
N GLU A 77 -6.09 3.78 1.79
CA GLU A 77 -4.68 3.54 2.09
C GLU A 77 -4.14 2.31 1.35
N LYS A 78 -4.87 1.19 1.36
CA LYS A 78 -4.52 -0.02 0.58
C LYS A 78 -4.45 0.26 -0.92
N GLU A 79 -5.35 1.06 -1.46
CA GLU A 79 -5.32 1.46 -2.86
C GLU A 79 -4.10 2.33 -3.16
N ARG A 80 -3.80 3.32 -2.30
CA ARG A 80 -2.59 4.15 -2.42
C ARG A 80 -1.31 3.32 -2.33
N GLU A 81 -1.26 2.30 -1.47
CA GLU A 81 -0.13 1.37 -1.39
C GLU A 81 0.02 0.55 -2.67
N ARG A 82 -1.08 0.00 -3.20
CA ARG A 82 -1.06 -0.72 -4.48
C ARG A 82 -0.59 0.17 -5.62
N VAL A 83 -1.05 1.41 -5.68
CA VAL A 83 -0.59 2.39 -6.68
C VAL A 83 0.90 2.67 -6.50
N ARG A 84 1.37 2.94 -5.28
CA ARG A 84 2.80 3.15 -4.99
C ARG A 84 3.66 1.93 -5.35
N GLU A 85 3.18 0.72 -5.07
CA GLU A 85 3.88 -0.51 -5.42
C GLU A 85 3.95 -0.70 -6.94
N GLN A 86 2.86 -0.43 -7.65
CA GLN A 86 2.84 -0.45 -9.11
C GLN A 86 3.76 0.62 -9.71
N GLU A 87 3.78 1.83 -9.15
CA GLU A 87 4.69 2.89 -9.57
C GLU A 87 6.15 2.54 -9.28
N ALA A 88 6.45 1.95 -8.12
CA ALA A 88 7.79 1.47 -7.79
C ALA A 88 8.23 0.34 -8.74
N LYS A 89 7.33 -0.59 -9.08
CA LYS A 89 7.58 -1.64 -10.09
C LYS A 89 7.81 -1.03 -11.48
N LYS A 90 7.01 -0.04 -11.89
CA LYS A 90 7.18 0.72 -13.14
C LYS A 90 8.50 1.52 -13.15
N ALA A 91 8.91 2.10 -12.04
CA ALA A 91 10.15 2.85 -11.92
C ALA A 91 11.37 1.91 -11.99
N LYS A 92 11.32 0.76 -11.30
CA LYS A 92 12.35 -0.29 -11.38
C LYS A 92 12.46 -0.85 -12.79
N SER A 93 11.34 -1.13 -13.45
CA SER A 93 11.35 -1.63 -14.83
C SER A 93 11.87 -0.58 -15.81
N ARG A 94 11.49 0.70 -15.67
CA ARG A 94 12.05 1.82 -16.44
C ARG A 94 13.55 1.96 -16.22
N LYS A 95 14.03 1.88 -14.97
CA LYS A 95 15.46 1.96 -14.66
C LYS A 95 16.25 0.82 -15.31
N ALA A 96 15.78 -0.42 -15.17
CA ALA A 96 16.40 -1.60 -15.80
C ALA A 96 16.39 -1.53 -17.34
N LYS A 97 15.29 -1.05 -17.93
CA LYS A 97 15.15 -0.86 -19.37
C LYS A 97 16.06 0.27 -19.87
N SER A 98 16.18 1.36 -19.11
CA SER A 98 17.05 2.49 -19.46
C SER A 98 18.52 2.13 -19.39
N SER A 99 18.97 1.37 -18.38
CA SER A 99 20.38 0.97 -18.26
C SER A 99 20.78 -0.04 -19.33
N GLY A 100 19.92 -1.01 -19.63
CA GLY A 100 20.21 -2.04 -20.65
C GLY A 100 20.12 -1.53 -22.09
N LEU A 101 19.12 -0.69 -22.43
CA LEU A 101 19.01 -0.13 -23.78
C LEU A 101 20.02 0.99 -24.03
N ALA A 102 20.32 1.84 -23.03
CA ALA A 102 21.30 2.93 -23.23
C ALA A 102 22.72 2.36 -23.40
N ALA A 103 23.10 1.37 -22.61
CA ALA A 103 24.40 0.69 -22.73
C ALA A 103 24.56 -0.01 -24.09
N ASN A 104 23.47 -0.51 -24.66
CA ASN A 104 23.47 -1.23 -25.93
C ASN A 104 22.78 -0.47 -27.08
N SER A 105 22.76 0.86 -26.98
CA SER A 105 22.12 1.76 -27.96
C SER A 105 22.74 1.72 -29.35
N GLY A 106 23.99 1.22 -29.47
CA GLY A 106 24.65 0.98 -30.75
C GLY A 106 24.46 -0.42 -31.34
N ASN A 107 23.68 -1.30 -30.69
CA ASN A 107 23.47 -2.66 -31.17
C ASN A 107 22.22 -2.73 -32.06
N PRO A 108 22.38 -3.11 -33.34
CA PRO A 108 21.29 -3.08 -34.31
C PRO A 108 20.13 -4.02 -33.94
N VAL A 109 20.39 -5.11 -33.20
CA VAL A 109 19.34 -6.03 -32.74
C VAL A 109 18.40 -5.35 -31.74
N TYR A 110 18.95 -4.57 -30.80
CA TYR A 110 18.15 -3.88 -29.79
C TYR A 110 17.35 -2.73 -30.39
N ILE A 111 17.95 -1.97 -31.32
CA ILE A 111 17.26 -0.91 -32.05
C ILE A 111 16.14 -1.50 -32.92
N GLY A 112 16.45 -2.57 -33.67
CA GLY A 112 15.49 -3.26 -34.52
C GLY A 112 14.29 -3.76 -33.73
N ASN A 113 14.52 -4.46 -32.62
CA ASN A 113 13.44 -4.99 -31.77
C ASN A 113 12.63 -3.86 -31.12
N ALA A 114 13.26 -2.75 -30.75
CA ALA A 114 12.54 -1.58 -30.23
C ALA A 114 11.60 -0.98 -31.30
N VAL A 115 12.09 -0.75 -32.52
CA VAL A 115 11.29 -0.24 -33.64
C VAL A 115 10.15 -1.20 -33.97
N LEU A 116 10.47 -2.49 -34.09
CA LEU A 116 9.48 -3.53 -34.37
C LEU A 116 8.37 -3.55 -33.31
N LEU A 117 8.72 -3.53 -32.02
CA LEU A 117 7.77 -3.52 -30.92
C LEU A 117 6.88 -2.27 -30.97
N THR A 118 7.44 -1.10 -31.31
CA THR A 118 6.65 0.13 -31.43
C THR A 118 5.65 0.06 -32.58
N LEU A 119 6.05 -0.47 -33.74
CA LEU A 119 5.18 -0.62 -34.91
C LEU A 119 4.07 -1.63 -34.64
N VAL A 120 4.41 -2.79 -34.08
CA VAL A 120 3.45 -3.83 -33.71
C VAL A 120 2.47 -3.30 -32.66
N GLY A 121 2.98 -2.64 -31.60
CA GLY A 121 2.14 -2.06 -30.55
C GLY A 121 1.20 -0.98 -31.08
N ALA A 122 1.69 -0.06 -31.92
CA ALA A 122 0.87 0.98 -32.53
C ALA A 122 -0.19 0.40 -33.48
N GLY A 123 0.20 -0.56 -34.34
CA GLY A 123 -0.72 -1.20 -35.28
C GLY A 123 -1.82 -2.01 -34.59
N LEU A 124 -1.47 -2.81 -33.58
CA LEU A 124 -2.44 -3.57 -32.80
C LEU A 124 -3.33 -2.67 -31.96
N GLY A 125 -2.77 -1.62 -31.33
CA GLY A 125 -3.54 -0.65 -30.56
C GLY A 125 -4.57 0.09 -31.41
N PHE A 126 -4.16 0.58 -32.59
CA PHE A 126 -5.05 1.25 -33.52
C PHE A 126 -6.12 0.31 -34.08
N GLY A 127 -5.74 -0.91 -34.46
CA GLY A 127 -6.68 -1.92 -34.96
C GLY A 127 -7.71 -2.37 -33.92
N ALA A 128 -7.27 -2.56 -32.68
CA ALA A 128 -8.15 -2.90 -31.57
C ALA A 128 -9.11 -1.74 -31.24
N TYR A 129 -8.62 -0.50 -31.23
CA TYR A 129 -9.46 0.69 -31.02
C TYR A 129 -10.57 0.79 -32.07
N ARG A 130 -10.23 0.64 -33.35
CA ARG A 130 -11.22 0.67 -34.44
C ARG A 130 -12.24 -0.46 -34.33
N LYS A 131 -11.81 -1.68 -34.05
CA LYS A 131 -12.72 -2.82 -33.86
C LYS A 131 -13.59 -2.70 -32.60
N HIS A 132 -13.10 -2.01 -31.57
CA HIS A 132 -13.86 -1.71 -30.37
C HIS A 132 -14.98 -0.71 -30.68
N LEU A 133 -14.70 0.37 -31.43
CA LEU A 133 -15.71 1.32 -31.89
C LEU A 133 -16.79 0.65 -32.76
N ASP A 134 -16.39 -0.30 -33.61
CA ASP A 134 -17.31 -1.06 -34.47
C ASP A 134 -18.10 -2.14 -33.72
N GLY A 135 -17.87 -2.34 -32.42
CA GLY A 135 -18.50 -3.40 -31.60
C GLY A 135 -18.09 -4.83 -31.98
N LYS A 136 -17.03 -4.99 -32.78
CA LYS A 136 -16.55 -6.27 -33.35
C LYS A 136 -15.33 -6.84 -32.63
N LEU A 137 -14.98 -6.31 -31.46
CA LEU A 137 -13.89 -6.80 -30.64
C LEU A 137 -14.32 -8.08 -29.91
N SER A 138 -13.99 -9.25 -30.45
CA SER A 138 -14.28 -10.54 -29.81
C SER A 138 -13.07 -11.08 -29.04
N TRP A 139 -13.34 -11.81 -27.95
CA TRP A 139 -12.29 -12.51 -27.20
C TRP A 139 -11.58 -13.58 -28.04
N GLU A 140 -12.28 -14.21 -28.99
CA GLU A 140 -11.67 -15.13 -29.95
C GLU A 140 -10.63 -14.43 -30.83
N LEU A 141 -10.95 -13.24 -31.33
CA LEU A 141 -10.01 -12.44 -32.14
C LEU A 141 -8.81 -12.00 -31.30
N VAL A 142 -9.04 -11.58 -30.05
CA VAL A 142 -7.96 -11.24 -29.11
C VAL A 142 -7.08 -12.47 -28.84
N GLY A 143 -7.68 -13.65 -28.66
CA GLY A 143 -6.98 -14.91 -28.47
C GLY A 143 -6.14 -15.32 -29.68
N LEU A 144 -6.68 -15.17 -30.89
CA LEU A 144 -5.95 -15.48 -32.13
C LEU A 144 -4.80 -14.48 -32.34
N ALA A 145 -5.04 -13.19 -32.13
CA ALA A 145 -4.01 -12.16 -32.24
C ALA A 145 -2.91 -12.35 -31.19
N SER A 146 -3.25 -12.67 -29.95
CA SER A 146 -2.26 -12.93 -28.90
C SER A 146 -1.46 -14.20 -29.19
N GLY A 147 -2.10 -15.25 -29.73
CA GLY A 147 -1.43 -16.46 -30.19
C GLY A 147 -0.43 -16.17 -31.32
N ALA A 148 -0.82 -15.39 -32.32
CA ALA A 148 0.05 -15.00 -33.42
C ALA A 148 1.26 -14.16 -32.94
N VAL A 149 1.03 -13.19 -32.05
CA VAL A 149 2.09 -12.39 -31.43
C VAL A 149 3.02 -13.26 -30.59
N GLY A 150 2.48 -14.23 -29.85
CA GLY A 150 3.25 -15.19 -29.06
C GLY A 150 4.16 -16.06 -29.92
N ALA A 151 3.63 -16.63 -31.01
CA ALA A 151 4.40 -17.44 -31.95
C ALA A 151 5.51 -16.62 -32.62
N PHE A 152 5.19 -15.40 -33.08
CA PHE A 152 6.16 -14.48 -33.64
C PHE A 152 7.27 -14.12 -32.64
N GLY A 153 6.90 -13.82 -31.39
CA GLY A 153 7.84 -13.50 -30.32
C GLY A 153 8.79 -14.65 -29.99
N ALA A 154 8.32 -15.90 -30.07
CA ALA A 154 9.18 -17.07 -29.88
C ALA A 154 10.25 -17.17 -30.98
N VAL A 155 9.86 -16.98 -32.24
CA VAL A 155 10.81 -16.98 -33.38
C VAL A 155 11.81 -15.83 -33.25
N ASP A 156 11.33 -14.62 -32.99
CA ASP A 156 12.16 -13.43 -32.81
C ASP A 156 13.18 -13.62 -31.68
N TYR A 157 12.79 -14.26 -30.57
CA TYR A 157 13.68 -14.56 -29.46
C TYR A 157 14.87 -15.44 -29.88
N PHE A 158 14.64 -16.54 -30.61
CA PHE A 158 15.72 -17.42 -31.03
C PHE A 158 16.65 -16.76 -32.05
N VAL A 159 16.09 -16.00 -33.00
CA VAL A 159 16.86 -15.25 -34.00
C VAL A 159 17.70 -14.17 -33.31
N SER A 160 17.08 -13.36 -32.45
CA SER A 160 17.78 -12.33 -31.67
C SER A 160 18.88 -12.93 -30.81
N LYS A 161 18.60 -14.04 -30.10
CA LYS A 161 19.61 -14.74 -29.28
C LYS A 161 20.80 -15.20 -30.10
N TRP A 162 20.58 -15.77 -31.29
CA TRP A 162 21.65 -16.18 -32.19
C TRP A 162 22.49 -14.97 -32.65
N PHE A 163 21.86 -13.87 -33.07
CA PHE A 163 22.58 -12.66 -33.46
C PHE A 163 23.38 -12.06 -32.32
N LEU A 164 22.82 -12.04 -31.10
CA LEU A 164 23.50 -11.52 -29.93
C LEU A 164 24.68 -12.41 -29.51
N GLN A 165 24.59 -13.72 -29.64
CA GLN A 165 25.69 -14.62 -29.31
C GLN A 165 26.80 -14.63 -30.37
N ASN A 166 26.45 -14.49 -31.66
CA ASN A 166 27.38 -14.74 -32.75
C ASN A 166 27.94 -13.47 -33.42
N LYS A 167 27.15 -12.39 -33.54
CA LYS A 167 27.55 -11.18 -34.29
C LYS A 167 27.54 -9.89 -33.48
N TYR A 168 26.59 -9.73 -32.55
CA TYR A 168 26.36 -8.48 -31.84
C TYR A 168 26.25 -8.72 -30.33
N PRO A 169 27.34 -9.10 -29.64
CA PRO A 169 27.32 -9.33 -28.19
C PRO A 169 26.83 -8.09 -27.43
N PRO A 170 25.99 -8.26 -26.40
CA PRO A 170 25.58 -7.17 -25.55
C PRO A 170 26.78 -6.62 -24.76
N LYS A 171 26.79 -5.30 -24.55
CA LYS A 171 27.80 -4.58 -23.76
C LYS A 171 27.41 -4.47 -22.30
#